data_AF-A0AAU9L237-F1
#
_entry.id   AF-A0AAU9L237-F1
#
_cell.length_a   1.000
_cell.length_b   1.000
_cell.length_c   1.000
_cell.angle_alpha   90.00
_cell.angle_beta   90.00
_cell.angle_gamma   90.00
#
_symmetry.space_group_name_H-M   'P 1'
#
loop_
_entity.id
_entity.type
_entity.pdbx_description
1 polymer ?
#
loop_
_entity_poly.entity_id
_entity_poly.type
_entity_poly.pdbx_seq_one_letter_code
_entity_poly.pdbx_strand_id
1 'polypeptide(L)'
;MDFIIGILPDEKNPTGVLVFADRFSKMMHFAPVSAHITADATAEVFIDRIFRHQGLLEYIVSDRDPRFTSAFRTGLFLLLGTRLLMSSAAHSETDG
;
A
#
# COMPACT_ATOMS: atom_id res chain seq x y z
N MET A 1 6.15 -0.29 4.45
CA MET A 1 6.01 -0.09 3.00
C MET A 1 6.74 1.18 2.67
N ASP A 2 7.52 1.15 1.60
CA ASP A 2 8.36 2.27 1.18
C ASP A 2 8.39 2.32 -0.36
N PHE A 3 8.56 3.51 -0.91
CA PHE A 3 8.58 3.74 -2.35
C PHE A 3 9.86 4.43 -2.78
N ILE A 4 10.69 3.71 -3.53
CA ILE A 4 11.99 4.21 -3.97
C ILE A 4 11.92 4.59 -5.45
N ILE A 5 12.22 5.85 -5.78
CA ILE A 5 12.16 6.41 -7.14
C ILE A 5 13.57 6.61 -7.70
N GLY A 6 13.72 6.55 -9.03
CA GLY A 6 14.93 7.05 -9.70
C GLY A 6 16.09 6.06 -9.71
N ILE A 7 15.82 4.79 -9.40
CA ILE A 7 16.82 3.71 -9.44
C ILE A 7 16.98 3.14 -10.85
N LEU A 8 16.00 3.37 -11.73
CA LEU A 8 15.92 2.81 -13.07
C LEU A 8 16.07 3.95 -14.11
N PRO A 9 16.96 3.80 -15.11
CA PRO A 9 17.45 4.89 -15.95
C PRO A 9 16.51 5.30 -17.10
N ASP A 10 15.19 5.10 -16.96
CA ASP A 10 14.24 5.44 -18.03
C ASP A 10 13.74 6.89 -17.90
N GLU A 11 14.30 7.78 -18.72
CA GLU A 11 13.91 9.19 -18.81
C GLU A 11 12.51 9.39 -19.38
N LYS A 12 11.98 8.44 -20.16
CA LYS A 12 10.67 8.55 -20.81
C LYS A 12 9.54 8.02 -19.94
N ASN A 13 9.82 7.02 -19.12
CA ASN A 13 8.87 6.46 -18.19
C ASN A 13 9.53 6.29 -16.82
N PRO A 14 9.52 7.32 -15.96
CA PRO A 14 10.18 7.24 -14.67
C PRO A 14 9.59 6.07 -13.89
N THR A 15 10.47 5.19 -13.43
CA THR A 15 10.10 3.97 -12.71
C THR A 15 10.62 4.01 -11.28
N GLY A 16 9.93 3.25 -10.43
CA GLY A 16 10.26 3.09 -9.02
C GLY A 16 10.13 1.63 -8.60
N VAL A 17 10.53 1.36 -7.37
CA VAL A 17 10.36 0.06 -6.73
C VAL A 17 9.55 0.27 -5.46
N LEU A 18 8.42 -0.42 -5.39
CA LEU A 18 7.63 -0.55 -4.18
C LEU A 18 8.20 -1.68 -3.33
N VAL A 19 8.53 -1.37 -2.09
CA VAL A 19 9.18 -2.28 -1.15
C VAL A 19 8.23 -2.62 -0.01
N PHE A 20 8.02 -3.92 0.19
CA PHE A 20 7.31 -4.45 1.34
C PHE A 20 8.28 -5.27 2.17
N ALA A 21 8.42 -4.89 3.44
CA ALA A 21 9.18 -5.66 4.41
C ALA A 21 8.18 -6.37 5.33
N ASP A 22 8.16 -7.70 5.29
CA ASP A 22 7.48 -8.48 6.30
C ASP A 22 8.39 -8.62 7.52
N ARG A 23 7.97 -8.01 8.63
CA ARG A 23 8.73 -8.03 9.89
C ARG A 23 8.68 -9.38 10.59
N PHE A 24 7.67 -10.22 10.30
CA PHE A 24 7.53 -11.55 10.86
C PHE A 24 8.48 -12.53 10.17
N SER A 25 8.34 -12.73 8.85
CA SER A 25 9.19 -13.66 8.10
C SER A 25 10.59 -13.13 7.77
N LYS A 26 10.84 -11.83 7.97
CA LYS A 26 12.03 -11.10 7.49
C LYS A 26 12.18 -11.06 5.96
N MET A 27 11.14 -11.44 5.22
CA MET A 27 11.16 -11.36 3.76
C MET A 27 10.98 -9.91 3.28
N MET A 28 11.66 -9.59 2.19
CA MET A 28 11.45 -8.35 1.44
C MET A 28 10.88 -8.68 0.06
N HIS A 29 9.78 -8.01 -0.27
CA HIS A 29 9.14 -8.10 -1.57
C HIS A 29 9.39 -6.80 -2.32
N PHE A 30 9.80 -6.93 -3.58
CA PHE A 30 10.10 -5.82 -4.47
C PHE A 30 9.18 -5.89 -5.68
N ALA A 31 8.47 -4.80 -5.96
CA ALA A 31 7.62 -4.68 -7.13
C ALA A 31 8.07 -3.49 -7.97
N PRO A 32 8.56 -3.70 -9.21
CA PRO A 32 8.81 -2.59 -10.12
C PRO A 32 7.48 -1.97 -10.55
N VAL A 33 7.40 -0.66 -10.49
CA VAL A 33 6.19 0.09 -10.82
C VAL A 33 6.52 1.43 -11.49
N SER A 34 5.52 2.08 -12.07
CA SER A 34 5.67 3.47 -12.51
C SER A 34 5.91 4.39 -11.31
N ALA A 35 6.78 5.39 -11.45
CA ALA A 35 6.98 6.43 -10.44
C ALA A 35 5.68 7.22 -10.15
N HIS A 36 4.73 7.20 -11.10
CA HIS A 36 3.42 7.84 -11.01
C HIS A 36 2.29 6.88 -10.59
N ILE A 37 2.63 5.74 -9.97
CA ILE A 37 1.62 4.79 -9.48
C ILE A 37 0.62 5.50 -8.55
N THR A 38 -0.66 5.20 -8.74
CA THR A 38 -1.73 5.73 -7.89
C THR A 38 -1.88 4.91 -6.61
N ALA A 39 -2.60 5.46 -5.63
CA ALA A 39 -2.90 4.75 -4.40
C ALA A 39 -3.71 3.46 -4.64
N ASP A 40 -4.64 3.48 -5.60
CA ASP A 40 -5.46 2.31 -5.97
C ASP A 40 -4.61 1.21 -6.63
N ALA A 41 -3.77 1.58 -7.61
CA ALA A 41 -2.84 0.64 -8.22
C ALA A 41 -1.84 0.07 -7.20
N THR A 42 -1.44 0.88 -6.21
CA THR A 42 -0.60 0.41 -5.09
C THR A 42 -1.33 -0.65 -4.25
N ALA A 43 -2.65 -0.51 -4.04
CA ALA A 43 -3.46 -1.50 -3.34
C ALA A 43 -3.56 -2.82 -4.13
N GLU A 44 -3.71 -2.75 -5.46
CA GLU A 44 -3.68 -3.94 -6.32
C GLU A 44 -2.35 -4.69 -6.22
N VAL A 45 -1.23 -3.97 -6.27
CA VAL A 45 0.11 -4.55 -6.09
C VAL A 45 0.26 -5.18 -4.70
N PHE A 46 -0.26 -4.55 -3.65
CA PHE A 46 -0.24 -5.11 -2.29
C PHE A 46 -1.02 -6.44 -2.23
N ILE A 47 -2.20 -6.51 -2.84
CA ILE A 47 -2.99 -7.75 -2.88
C ILE A 47 -2.23 -8.87 -3.60
N ASP A 48 -1.69 -8.57 -4.79
CA ASP A 48 -0.97 -9.54 -5.62
C ASP A 48 0.31 -10.07 -4.96
N ARG A 49 1.07 -9.19 -4.29
CA ARG A 49 2.42 -9.49 -3.80
C ARG A 49 2.50 -9.89 -2.33
N ILE A 50 1.57 -9.41 -1.50
CA ILE A 50 1.64 -9.60 -0.04
C ILE A 50 0.44 -10.41 0.42
N PHE A 51 -0.78 -9.90 0.19
CA PHE A 51 -2.00 -10.53 0.71
C PHE A 51 -2.19 -11.95 0.18
N ARG A 52 -1.89 -12.20 -1.11
CA ARG A 52 -1.96 -13.55 -1.70
C ARG A 52 -1.15 -14.60 -0.92
N HIS A 53 0.00 -14.22 -0.37
CA HIS A 53 0.92 -15.15 0.28
C HIS A 53 0.71 -15.23 1.79
N GLN A 54 0.42 -14.09 2.42
CA GLN A 54 0.40 -13.97 3.88
C GLN A 54 -1.01 -13.92 4.46
N GLY A 55 -2.02 -13.71 3.61
CA GLY A 55 -3.38 -13.44 4.04
C GLY A 55 -3.49 -12.11 4.78
N LEU A 56 -4.35 -12.08 5.80
CA LEU A 56 -4.59 -10.89 6.59
C LEU A 56 -3.39 -10.58 7.50
N LEU A 57 -2.76 -9.43 7.28
CA LEU A 57 -1.73 -8.92 8.18
C LEU A 57 -2.37 -8.31 9.43
N GLU A 58 -1.73 -8.48 10.58
CA GLU A 58 -2.16 -7.87 11.83
C GLU A 58 -1.98 -6.34 11.82
N TYR A 59 -0.90 -5.85 11.19
CA TYR A 59 -0.64 -4.43 11.05
C TYR A 59 0.12 -4.12 9.76
N ILE A 60 -0.11 -2.92 9.24
CA ILE A 60 0.59 -2.37 8.07
C ILE A 60 1.19 -1.04 8.49
N VAL A 61 2.52 -0.92 8.38
CA VAL A 61 3.25 0.33 8.59
C VAL A 61 3.73 0.84 7.24
N SER A 62 3.26 2.03 6.85
CA SER A 62 3.80 2.83 5.75
C SER A 62 4.46 4.08 6.31
N ASP A 63 5.32 4.71 5.51
CA ASP A 63 5.73 6.09 5.77
C ASP A 63 4.59 7.07 5.44
N ARG A 64 4.90 8.37 5.43
CA ARG A 64 3.95 9.45 5.12
C ARG A 64 3.84 9.75 3.62
N ASP A 65 4.25 8.83 2.76
CA ASP A 65 4.14 9.04 1.32
C ASP A 65 2.67 9.15 0.88
N PRO A 66 2.29 10.15 0.05
CA PRO A 66 0.93 10.32 -0.44
C PRO A 66 0.34 9.11 -1.17
N ARG A 67 1.17 8.20 -1.67
CA ARG A 67 0.72 6.95 -2.31
C ARG A 67 0.18 5.94 -1.32
N PHE A 68 0.47 6.08 -0.02
CA PHE A 68 -0.08 5.26 1.07
C PHE A 68 -1.18 5.98 1.88
N THR A 69 -1.91 6.88 1.23
CA THR A 69 -2.98 7.69 1.84
C THR A 69 -4.23 6.90 2.21
N SER A 70 -5.24 7.60 2.73
CA SER A 70 -6.59 7.06 2.93
C SER A 70 -7.15 6.40 1.66
N ALA A 71 -6.84 6.92 0.46
CA ALA A 71 -7.26 6.32 -0.81
C ALA A 71 -6.73 4.89 -0.97
N PHE A 72 -5.44 4.65 -0.68
CA PHE A 72 -4.86 3.30 -0.70
C PHE A 72 -5.61 2.38 0.26
N ARG A 73 -5.86 2.84 1.50
CA ARG A 73 -6.57 2.02 2.49
C ARG A 73 -7.99 1.71 2.04
N THR A 74 -8.73 2.70 1.53
CA THR A 74 -10.09 2.50 1.02
C THR A 74 -10.09 1.52 -0.16
N GLY A 75 -9.19 1.70 -1.13
CA GLY A 75 -9.05 0.80 -2.28
C GLY A 75 -8.69 -0.63 -1.86
N LEU A 76 -7.78 -0.78 -0.90
CA LEU A 76 -7.40 -2.08 -0.36
C LEU A 76 -8.59 -2.82 0.25
N PHE A 77 -9.36 -2.17 1.14
CA PHE A 77 -10.51 -2.81 1.77
C PHE A 77 -11.61 -3.14 0.76
N LEU A 78 -11.81 -2.28 -0.25
CA LEU A 78 -12.73 -2.54 -1.35
C LEU A 78 -12.33 -3.80 -2.14
N LEU A 79 -11.03 -3.96 -2.48
CA LEU A 79 -10.51 -5.15 -3.15
C LEU A 79 -10.67 -6.43 -2.30
N LEU A 80 -10.64 -6.29 -0.97
CA LEU A 80 -10.90 -7.37 -0.03
C LEU A 80 -12.41 -7.66 0.18
N GLY A 81 -13.30 -6.93 -0.49
CA GLY A 81 -14.75 -7.10 -0.36
C GLY A 81 -15.32 -6.53 0.96
N THR A 82 -14.59 -5.63 1.59
CA THR A 82 -14.95 -5.02 2.89
C THR A 82 -15.05 -3.50 2.76
N ARG A 83 -15.71 -2.85 3.71
CA ARG A 83 -15.81 -1.39 3.75
C ARG A 83 -14.97 -0.85 4.90
N LEU A 84 -14.05 0.04 4.58
CA LEU A 84 -13.33 0.80 5.59
C LEU A 84 -14.19 1.99 6.00
N LEU A 85 -14.70 1.97 7.23
CA LEU A 85 -15.36 3.11 7.85
C LEU A 85 -14.31 3.85 8.67
N MET A 86 -14.04 5.12 8.33
CA MET A 86 -13.13 5.95 9.11
C MET A 86 -13.94 6.78 10.10
N SER A 87 -13.70 6.60 11.39
CA SER A 87 -14.19 7.52 12.41
C SER A 87 -13.49 8.87 12.25
N SER A 88 -14.22 9.95 12.45
CA SER A 88 -13.62 11.30 12.45
C SER A 88 -13.32 11.69 13.90
N ALA A 89 -12.21 12.39 14.12
CA ALA A 89 -11.85 12.88 15.46
C ALA A 89 -12.91 13.80 16.10
N ALA A 90 -13.89 14.28 15.32
CA ALA A 90 -14.97 15.16 15.76
C ALA A 90 -16.33 14.44 15.94
N HIS A 91 -16.43 13.13 15.65
CA HIS A 91 -17.65 12.33 15.80
C HIS A 91 -17.31 10.89 16.21
N SER A 92 -17.39 10.61 17.51
CA SER A 92 -17.15 9.30 18.13
C SER A 92 -18.28 8.28 17.92
N GLU A 93 -19.14 8.46 16.92
CA GLU A 93 -20.29 7.55 16.69
C GLU A 93 -19.86 6.19 16.10
N THR A 94 -18.63 6.11 15.59
CA THR A 94 -18.03 4.91 14.98
C THR A 94 -16.97 4.23 15.87
N ASP A 95 -16.68 4.80 17.04
CA ASP A 95 -15.68 4.35 18.03
C ASP A 95 -16.32 3.57 19.20
N GLY A 96 -17.43 2.86 18.92
CA GLY A 96 -18.20 2.10 19.91
C GLY A 96 -17.44 0.94 20.56
#